data_AF-A0A5D0TN86-F1
#
_entry.id   AF-A0A5D0TN86-F1
#
_cell.length_a   1.000
_cell.length_b   1.000
_cell.length_c   1.000
_cell.angle_alpha   90.00
_cell.angle_beta   90.00
_cell.angle_gamma   90.00
#
_symmetry.space_group_name_H-M   'P 1'
#
loop_
_entity.id
_entity.type
_entity.pdbx_description
1 polymer ?
#
loop_
_entity_poly.entity_id
_entity_poly.type
_entity_poly.pdbx_seq_one_letter_code
_entity_poly.pdbx_strand_id
1 'polypeptide(L)'
;MLTRGGRGAPARPPRARAPRRRPTRSRSAARVAGLGLVVALVAAGIAPAGAARRADPGGSCPPEQHDCSVWDDDPGTPGGGGDGGGDGGGGSDGGGGGGKCQWNGRTVKCYDEFLGWFNNADGCYYKLEEPQPPDTPEGKQWYLLTCNGGDLGDQREELLDGPPPGYGAPPDPEELARRALAQIGIRPPRIAVAPRKATGPGLVGLPVWMWGERAAQTFGPVISDDETERGLTVEITAVFDRIVWDMDNGEKVTCTGPGTEYKVTGRYAGRPSPTCGYHRGYPKAGAYAVNATTYWTVTWEGGGESGVIPVQRTTGDVAIQINELQVVTR
;
A
#
# COMPACT_ATOMS: atom_id res chain seq x y z
N MET A 1 -56.10 -48.84 -41.61
CA MET A 1 -56.88 -47.68 -42.10
C MET A 1 -56.33 -46.40 -41.47
N LEU A 2 -56.22 -45.35 -42.29
CA LEU A 2 -55.77 -43.95 -42.12
C LEU A 2 -56.31 -43.26 -40.82
N THR A 3 -55.81 -42.17 -40.19
CA THR A 3 -54.74 -41.16 -40.39
C THR A 3 -54.69 -40.16 -39.19
N ARG A 4 -53.52 -39.50 -38.98
CA ARG A 4 -53.25 -38.12 -38.46
C ARG A 4 -53.61 -37.78 -36.98
N GLY A 5 -52.86 -36.97 -36.23
CA GLY A 5 -51.71 -36.08 -36.47
C GLY A 5 -51.71 -34.95 -35.41
N GLY A 6 -50.55 -34.53 -34.89
CA GLY A 6 -50.43 -33.72 -33.64
C GLY A 6 -49.72 -32.36 -33.72
N ARG A 7 -49.22 -31.90 -32.54
CA ARG A 7 -48.41 -30.69 -32.18
C ARG A 7 -49.20 -29.35 -32.16
N GLY A 8 -48.92 -28.33 -31.34
CA GLY A 8 -47.93 -28.05 -30.27
C GLY A 8 -47.91 -26.53 -29.93
N ALA A 9 -47.59 -26.19 -28.65
CA ALA A 9 -47.03 -24.96 -28.04
C ALA A 9 -47.56 -23.51 -28.33
N PRO A 10 -47.59 -22.59 -27.32
CA PRO A 10 -47.86 -21.15 -27.49
C PRO A 10 -46.65 -20.22 -27.23
N ALA A 11 -46.64 -19.00 -27.81
CA ALA A 11 -45.64 -17.95 -27.50
C ALA A 11 -46.19 -16.50 -27.58
N ARG A 12 -45.88 -15.74 -26.50
CA ARG A 12 -45.55 -14.29 -26.31
C ARG A 12 -46.45 -13.12 -26.83
N PRO A 13 -46.58 -12.01 -26.06
CA PRO A 13 -47.29 -10.77 -26.43
C PRO A 13 -46.31 -9.57 -26.68
N PRO A 14 -46.73 -8.27 -26.71
CA PRO A 14 -46.84 -7.50 -27.96
C PRO A 14 -45.93 -6.25 -28.06
N ARG A 15 -45.99 -5.62 -29.25
CA ARG A 15 -45.16 -4.54 -29.79
C ARG A 15 -45.46 -3.14 -29.23
N ALA A 16 -44.41 -2.33 -29.03
CA ALA A 16 -44.47 -0.88 -28.87
C ALA A 16 -44.18 -0.15 -30.21
N ARG A 17 -44.85 0.99 -30.44
CA ARG A 17 -44.75 1.85 -31.63
C ARG A 17 -44.21 3.23 -31.22
N ALA A 18 -43.27 3.77 -31.99
CA ALA A 18 -42.73 5.14 -31.89
C ALA A 18 -43.27 6.02 -33.07
N PRO A 19 -42.73 7.21 -33.36
CA PRO A 19 -42.80 8.51 -32.65
C PRO A 19 -43.31 9.66 -33.57
N ARG A 20 -43.52 10.89 -33.07
CA ARG A 20 -43.60 12.12 -33.92
C ARG A 20 -43.01 13.37 -33.25
N ARG A 21 -42.28 14.14 -34.07
CA ARG A 21 -41.52 15.38 -33.82
C ARG A 21 -42.40 16.65 -33.87
N ARG A 22 -42.03 17.74 -33.17
CA ARG A 22 -41.53 19.02 -33.75
C ARG A 22 -41.26 20.10 -32.66
N PRO A 23 -40.33 21.06 -32.88
CA PRO A 23 -39.98 22.12 -31.94
C PRO A 23 -40.47 23.53 -32.38
N THR A 24 -40.59 24.47 -31.45
CA THR A 24 -40.66 25.93 -31.74
C THR A 24 -40.06 26.78 -30.62
N ARG A 25 -39.39 27.85 -31.05
CA ARG A 25 -38.58 28.85 -30.33
C ARG A 25 -39.42 29.82 -29.46
N SER A 26 -38.79 30.41 -28.43
CA SER A 26 -38.96 31.83 -28.10
C SER A 26 -37.78 32.33 -27.23
N ARG A 27 -37.24 33.50 -27.60
CA ARG A 27 -36.24 34.31 -26.87
C ARG A 27 -36.94 35.59 -26.38
N SER A 28 -36.54 36.12 -25.21
CA SER A 28 -36.52 37.54 -24.76
C SER A 28 -36.43 37.53 -23.22
N ALA A 29 -35.29 37.87 -22.58
CA ALA A 29 -34.79 39.22 -22.26
C ALA A 29 -35.55 39.92 -21.10
N ALA A 30 -34.86 40.18 -19.97
CA ALA A 30 -34.83 41.48 -19.28
C ALA A 30 -34.01 41.40 -17.98
N ARG A 31 -33.20 42.46 -17.78
CA ARG A 31 -32.31 42.76 -16.64
C ARG A 31 -33.11 43.38 -15.49
N VAL A 32 -32.70 43.20 -14.23
CA VAL A 32 -32.77 44.24 -13.18
C VAL A 32 -31.58 44.09 -12.23
N ALA A 33 -30.79 45.16 -12.15
CA ALA A 33 -29.79 45.42 -11.10
C ALA A 33 -30.47 46.22 -9.97
N GLY A 34 -30.05 46.01 -8.72
CA GLY A 34 -30.48 46.81 -7.57
C GLY A 34 -29.36 46.91 -6.53
N LEU A 35 -28.79 48.11 -6.42
CA LEU A 35 -27.83 48.55 -5.41
C LEU A 35 -28.50 48.71 -4.03
N GLY A 36 -27.74 48.39 -2.97
CA GLY A 36 -27.46 49.32 -1.87
C GLY A 36 -28.38 49.30 -0.65
N LEU A 37 -27.84 48.85 0.49
CA LEU A 37 -28.00 49.58 1.75
C LEU A 37 -26.74 49.41 2.61
N VAL A 38 -26.06 50.54 2.84
CA VAL A 38 -24.97 50.71 3.80
C VAL A 38 -25.58 50.97 5.17
N VAL A 39 -25.18 50.21 6.20
CA VAL A 39 -25.33 50.61 7.60
C VAL A 39 -23.97 50.50 8.26
N ALA A 40 -23.37 51.66 8.52
CA ALA A 40 -22.19 51.80 9.35
C ALA A 40 -22.61 51.88 10.82
N LEU A 41 -22.10 50.98 11.65
CA LEU A 41 -22.10 51.11 13.11
C LEU A 41 -20.67 51.03 13.60
N VAL A 42 -20.16 52.19 13.99
CA VAL A 42 -18.90 52.37 14.73
C VAL A 42 -19.19 52.08 16.19
N ALA A 43 -18.52 51.08 16.77
CA ALA A 43 -18.42 50.88 18.21
C ALA A 43 -16.93 50.78 18.57
N ALA A 44 -16.48 51.69 19.43
CA ALA A 44 -15.11 51.83 19.85
C ALA A 44 -14.72 50.82 20.95
N GLY A 45 -13.55 50.21 20.74
CA GLY A 45 -12.56 49.67 21.69
C GLY A 45 -12.93 49.31 23.13
N ILE A 46 -12.87 48.01 23.41
CA ILE A 46 -12.12 47.43 24.55
C ILE A 46 -11.44 46.15 24.01
N ALA A 47 -10.11 46.12 23.98
CA ALA A 47 -9.33 44.92 23.66
C ALA A 47 -9.20 44.04 24.92
N PRO A 48 -9.60 42.76 24.90
CA PRO A 48 -9.12 41.81 25.88
C PRO A 48 -7.77 41.23 25.42
N ALA A 49 -6.81 41.27 26.35
CA ALA A 49 -5.53 40.61 26.26
C ALA A 49 -5.69 39.13 25.88
N GLY A 50 -4.76 38.65 25.04
CA GLY A 50 -4.75 37.29 24.52
C GLY A 50 -4.80 36.23 25.61
N ALA A 51 -5.91 35.49 25.63
CA ALA A 51 -5.95 34.18 26.25
C ALA A 51 -5.39 33.18 25.24
N ALA A 52 -4.18 32.69 25.51
CA ALA A 52 -3.60 31.51 24.88
C ALA A 52 -4.60 30.35 24.97
N ARG A 53 -5.25 30.03 23.85
CA ARG A 53 -5.84 28.71 23.65
C ARG A 53 -4.77 27.88 22.96
N ARG A 54 -4.21 26.93 23.72
CA ARG A 54 -3.49 25.77 23.19
C ARG A 54 -4.39 25.16 22.12
N ALA A 55 -3.97 25.24 20.87
CA ALA A 55 -4.42 24.31 19.86
C ALA A 55 -3.79 22.97 20.23
N ASP A 56 -4.62 21.95 20.42
CA ASP A 56 -4.18 20.57 20.30
C ASP A 56 -3.46 20.40 18.94
N PRO A 57 -2.42 19.55 18.88
CA PRO A 57 -1.54 19.43 17.72
C PRO A 57 -2.25 18.65 16.61
N GLY A 58 -3.12 19.34 15.89
CA GLY A 58 -3.62 18.90 14.59
C GLY A 58 -2.52 19.11 13.56
N GLY A 59 -1.69 18.10 13.35
CA GLY A 59 -0.79 18.04 12.21
C GLY A 59 -1.62 17.96 10.92
N SER A 60 -1.76 19.08 10.23
CA SER A 60 -2.20 19.09 8.84
C SER A 60 -1.02 18.70 7.96
N CYS A 61 -1.10 17.53 7.34
CA CYS A 61 -0.17 17.11 6.29
C CYS A 61 -0.19 18.13 5.13
N PRO A 62 0.94 18.28 4.41
CA PRO A 62 0.93 18.91 3.09
C PRO A 62 -0.10 18.23 2.18
N PRO A 63 -0.75 18.98 1.27
CA PRO A 63 -1.65 18.38 0.31
C PRO A 63 -0.89 17.32 -0.52
N GLU A 64 -1.48 16.13 -0.64
CA GLU A 64 -1.01 14.94 -1.38
C GLU A 64 -0.35 13.78 -0.60
N GLN A 65 -0.40 13.76 0.74
CA GLN A 65 -0.04 12.56 1.53
C GLN A 65 -1.14 12.17 2.53
N HIS A 66 -1.60 10.92 2.47
CA HIS A 66 -2.74 10.41 3.28
C HIS A 66 -2.37 9.34 4.33
N ASP A 67 -1.09 9.09 4.61
CA ASP A 67 -0.70 8.21 5.71
C ASP A 67 0.62 8.66 6.34
N CYS A 68 0.57 9.07 7.62
CA CYS A 68 1.72 9.44 8.43
C CYS A 68 1.95 8.40 9.54
N SER A 69 1.98 7.12 9.17
CA SER A 69 2.37 6.04 10.08
C SER A 69 3.10 4.91 9.36
N VAL A 70 4.35 5.15 8.94
CA VAL A 70 5.27 4.07 8.56
C VAL A 70 6.65 4.42 9.08
N TRP A 71 6.93 4.19 10.36
CA TRP A 71 8.25 3.86 10.92
C TRP A 71 8.03 3.35 12.35
N ASP A 72 7.64 2.09 12.47
CA ASP A 72 7.96 1.27 13.63
C ASP A 72 8.58 -0.01 13.07
N ASP A 73 9.90 0.03 12.91
CA ASP A 73 10.71 -1.17 12.70
C ASP A 73 10.82 -1.92 14.03
N ASP A 74 10.10 -3.03 14.14
CA ASP A 74 10.52 -4.13 15.02
C ASP A 74 10.34 -5.48 14.30
N PRO A 75 11.33 -5.92 13.50
CA PRO A 75 11.49 -7.33 13.21
C PRO A 75 12.21 -7.99 14.39
N GLY A 76 11.43 -8.68 15.22
CA GLY A 76 11.93 -9.46 16.35
C GLY A 76 13.07 -10.42 15.99
N THR A 77 14.08 -10.44 16.85
CA THR A 77 15.22 -11.37 16.82
C THR A 77 14.77 -12.81 17.10
N PRO A 78 15.29 -13.80 16.34
CA PRO A 78 16.01 -14.89 17.02
C PRO A 78 17.25 -15.43 16.25
N GLY A 79 18.41 -15.38 16.92
CA GLY A 79 19.30 -16.54 17.16
C GLY A 79 20.14 -17.17 16.03
N GLY A 80 21.42 -16.78 15.97
CA GLY A 80 22.57 -17.67 16.23
C GLY A 80 23.13 -18.58 15.12
N GLY A 81 24.34 -18.25 14.65
CA GLY A 81 25.43 -19.21 14.38
C GLY A 81 26.17 -19.11 13.05
N GLY A 82 27.47 -18.82 13.09
CA GLY A 82 28.44 -19.26 12.07
C GLY A 82 29.46 -18.22 11.60
N ASP A 83 30.62 -18.18 12.25
CA ASP A 83 31.83 -17.43 11.88
C ASP A 83 32.40 -17.77 10.48
N GLY A 84 33.03 -16.77 9.86
CA GLY A 84 33.89 -16.93 8.68
C GLY A 84 34.52 -15.61 8.25
N GLY A 85 35.71 -15.29 8.77
CA GLY A 85 36.45 -14.08 8.46
C GLY A 85 37.17 -14.08 7.09
N GLY A 86 37.57 -12.88 6.66
CA GLY A 86 38.45 -12.67 5.51
C GLY A 86 38.56 -11.18 5.15
N ASP A 87 39.66 -10.56 5.56
CA ASP A 87 40.06 -9.18 5.28
C ASP A 87 40.33 -8.88 3.80
N GLY A 88 40.15 -7.61 3.43
CA GLY A 88 41.14 -6.89 2.63
C GLY A 88 40.68 -6.32 1.28
N GLY A 89 40.95 -5.02 1.11
CA GLY A 89 41.28 -4.45 -0.20
C GLY A 89 40.38 -3.31 -0.65
N GLY A 90 40.81 -2.09 -0.37
CA GLY A 90 40.22 -0.88 -0.94
C GLY A 90 40.42 -0.77 -2.44
N GLY A 91 39.49 -0.04 -3.06
CA GLY A 91 39.57 0.47 -4.42
C GLY A 91 38.70 1.72 -4.50
N SER A 92 39.32 2.89 -4.37
CA SER A 92 38.75 4.12 -4.88
C SER A 92 38.82 4.05 -6.39
N ASP A 93 37.68 4.07 -7.06
CA ASP A 93 37.58 4.48 -8.45
C ASP A 93 36.30 5.29 -8.62
N GLY A 94 36.50 6.55 -8.99
CA GLY A 94 35.43 7.46 -9.38
C GLY A 94 34.78 6.99 -10.66
N GLY A 95 33.46 6.88 -10.63
CA GLY A 95 32.63 6.60 -11.80
C GLY A 95 31.22 7.06 -11.52
N GLY A 96 30.81 8.15 -12.16
CA GLY A 96 29.45 8.66 -12.10
C GLY A 96 28.45 7.61 -12.59
N GLY A 97 27.75 7.02 -11.64
CA GLY A 97 26.54 6.22 -11.80
C GLY A 97 25.72 6.47 -10.54
N GLY A 98 24.41 6.59 -10.66
CA GLY A 98 23.51 6.87 -9.54
C GLY A 98 23.65 5.79 -8.47
N GLY A 99 24.58 5.99 -7.53
CA GLY A 99 24.90 5.08 -6.46
C GLY A 99 24.25 5.57 -5.18
N LYS A 100 23.79 4.62 -4.38
CA LYS A 100 23.22 4.81 -3.03
C LYS A 100 23.93 5.95 -2.30
N CYS A 101 23.17 6.92 -1.80
CA CYS A 101 23.73 7.99 -0.99
C CYS A 101 24.16 7.42 0.35
N GLN A 102 25.45 7.55 0.64
CA GLN A 102 26.06 6.89 1.79
C GLN A 102 27.13 7.75 2.42
N TRP A 103 27.19 7.67 3.75
CA TRP A 103 28.19 8.37 4.56
C TRP A 103 28.66 7.47 5.69
N ASN A 104 29.97 7.29 5.84
CA ASN A 104 30.55 6.47 6.92
C ASN A 104 29.92 5.06 7.05
N GLY A 105 29.61 4.42 5.91
CA GLY A 105 29.00 3.08 5.88
C GLY A 105 27.51 3.03 6.23
N ARG A 106 26.84 4.18 6.35
CA ARG A 106 25.39 4.29 6.54
C ARG A 106 24.73 4.82 5.27
N THR A 107 23.62 4.23 4.87
CA THR A 107 22.76 4.79 3.81
C THR A 107 22.02 6.00 4.35
N VAL A 108 22.03 7.09 3.60
CA VAL A 108 21.32 8.35 3.89
C VAL A 108 20.44 8.71 2.69
N LYS A 109 19.42 9.55 2.90
CA LYS A 109 18.57 10.01 1.78
C LYS A 109 19.40 10.86 0.82
N CYS A 110 19.29 10.62 -0.48
CA CYS A 110 19.96 11.48 -1.47
C CYS A 110 19.43 12.91 -1.50
N TYR A 111 18.16 13.09 -1.11
CA TYR A 111 17.53 14.39 -1.00
C TYR A 111 16.67 14.44 0.26
N ASP A 112 16.74 15.55 0.98
CA ASP A 112 15.88 15.87 2.10
C ASP A 112 15.28 17.26 1.90
N GLU A 113 13.99 17.45 2.21
CA GLU A 113 13.32 18.74 1.97
C GLU A 113 13.90 19.87 2.84
N PHE A 114 14.44 19.55 4.00
CA PHE A 114 15.02 20.51 4.94
C PHE A 114 16.51 20.70 4.72
N LEU A 115 17.24 19.65 4.32
CA LEU A 115 18.70 19.68 4.17
C LEU A 115 19.18 19.88 2.73
N GLY A 116 18.36 19.54 1.73
CA GLY A 116 18.69 19.64 0.31
C GLY A 116 19.35 18.37 -0.23
N TRP A 117 20.37 18.54 -1.08
CA TRP A 117 21.00 17.46 -1.86
C TRP A 117 22.24 16.89 -1.19
N PHE A 118 22.28 15.58 -1.00
CA PHE A 118 23.45 14.92 -0.41
C PHE A 118 24.58 14.77 -1.43
N ASN A 119 25.80 15.12 -1.01
CA ASN A 119 27.01 14.85 -1.76
C ASN A 119 27.84 13.75 -1.07
N ASN A 120 27.97 12.61 -1.75
CA ASN A 120 28.74 11.46 -1.27
C ASN A 120 30.25 11.77 -1.10
N ALA A 121 30.78 12.79 -1.77
CA ALA A 121 32.21 13.10 -1.75
C ALA A 121 32.67 13.76 -0.45
N ASP A 122 31.81 14.59 0.16
CA ASP A 122 32.14 15.39 1.35
C ASP A 122 31.21 15.13 2.55
N GLY A 123 30.13 14.37 2.35
CA GLY A 123 29.21 14.02 3.42
C GLY A 123 28.26 15.14 3.82
N CYS A 124 28.07 16.14 2.95
CA CYS A 124 27.22 17.29 3.21
C CYS A 124 25.96 17.27 2.37
N TYR A 125 24.87 17.71 2.99
CA TYR A 125 23.66 18.13 2.30
C TYR A 125 23.78 19.59 1.89
N TYR A 126 23.39 19.92 0.67
CA TYR A 126 23.42 21.27 0.10
C TYR A 126 22.00 21.77 -0.17
N LYS A 127 21.57 22.80 0.56
CA LYS A 127 20.30 23.49 0.34
C LYS A 127 20.53 24.86 -0.26
N LEU A 128 19.95 25.12 -1.42
CA LEU A 128 19.96 26.47 -1.99
C LEU A 128 19.21 27.42 -1.05
N GLU A 129 19.85 28.54 -0.69
CA GLU A 129 19.19 29.55 0.14
C GLU A 129 18.16 30.32 -0.68
N GLU A 130 16.94 30.39 -0.16
CA GLU A 130 15.87 31.16 -0.78
C GLU A 130 15.18 32.03 0.29
N PRO A 131 15.19 33.37 0.16
CA PRO A 131 15.82 34.16 -0.90
C PRO A 131 17.34 34.27 -0.76
N GLN A 132 18.03 34.42 -1.90
CA GLN A 132 19.47 34.72 -1.91
C GLN A 132 19.74 36.10 -1.27
N PRO A 133 20.80 36.24 -0.45
CA PRO A 133 21.24 37.52 0.07
C PRO A 133 21.42 38.58 -1.04
N PRO A 134 21.03 39.84 -0.81
CA PRO A 134 21.06 40.88 -1.85
C PRO A 134 22.47 41.26 -2.31
N ASP A 135 23.50 40.91 -1.54
CA ASP A 135 24.91 41.11 -1.82
C ASP A 135 25.57 39.88 -2.48
N THR A 136 24.79 38.87 -2.88
CA THR A 136 25.28 37.70 -3.61
C THR A 136 25.93 38.12 -4.94
N PRO A 137 27.21 37.79 -5.18
CA PRO A 137 27.86 38.13 -6.44
C PRO A 137 27.18 37.48 -7.65
N GLU A 138 27.21 38.17 -8.79
CA GLU A 138 26.62 37.66 -10.04
C GLU A 138 27.29 36.33 -10.46
N GLY A 139 26.47 35.35 -10.82
CA GLY A 139 26.93 34.01 -11.20
C GLY A 139 27.26 33.08 -10.03
N LYS A 140 27.06 33.52 -8.78
CA LYS A 140 27.21 32.69 -7.59
C LYS A 140 25.89 32.52 -6.84
N GLN A 141 25.81 31.48 -6.03
CA GLN A 141 24.65 31.15 -5.20
C GLN A 141 25.11 30.68 -3.82
N TRP A 142 24.46 31.17 -2.78
CA TRP A 142 24.61 30.69 -1.41
C TRP A 142 23.85 29.40 -1.19
N TYR A 143 24.55 28.44 -0.61
CA TYR A 143 23.99 27.18 -0.15
C TYR A 143 24.23 27.04 1.36
N LEU A 144 23.21 26.60 2.07
CA LEU A 144 23.34 26.12 3.43
C LEU A 144 23.75 24.65 3.38
N LEU A 145 24.94 24.36 3.88
CA LEU A 145 25.47 23.01 3.97
C LEU A 145 25.16 22.45 5.36
N THR A 146 24.62 21.23 5.42
CA THR A 146 24.50 20.46 6.66
C THR A 146 25.33 19.20 6.55
N CYS A 147 26.47 19.15 7.25
CA CYS A 147 27.48 18.12 7.07
C CYS A 147 27.33 16.95 8.03
N ASN A 148 28.31 16.03 8.01
CA ASN A 148 28.31 14.79 8.79
C ASN A 148 27.08 13.90 8.55
N GLY A 149 26.54 13.90 7.33
CA GLY A 149 25.33 13.12 7.01
C GLY A 149 24.04 13.76 7.51
N GLY A 150 24.01 15.07 7.71
CA GLY A 150 22.80 15.81 8.09
C GLY A 150 22.73 16.20 9.57
N ASP A 151 23.87 16.30 10.25
CA ASP A 151 23.91 16.78 11.63
C ASP A 151 23.60 18.28 11.67
N LEU A 152 22.45 18.66 12.23
CA LEU A 152 22.00 20.05 12.36
C LEU A 152 22.98 20.91 13.17
N GLY A 153 23.86 20.31 13.97
CA GLY A 153 24.93 21.01 14.69
C GLY A 153 26.12 21.44 13.81
N ASP A 154 26.24 20.90 12.60
CA ASP A 154 27.34 21.16 11.66
C ASP A 154 26.83 21.83 10.38
N GLN A 155 26.31 23.04 10.55
CA GLN A 155 25.83 23.87 9.46
C GLN A 155 26.81 24.99 9.12
N ARG A 156 27.03 25.21 7.82
CA ARG A 156 27.77 26.37 7.31
C ARG A 156 27.18 26.86 5.99
N GLU A 157 27.34 28.15 5.73
CA GLU A 157 26.99 28.75 4.45
C GLU A 157 28.20 28.68 3.52
N GLU A 158 27.97 28.33 2.25
CA GLU A 158 29.02 28.28 1.24
C GLU A 158 28.53 28.90 -0.07
N LEU A 159 29.37 29.75 -0.65
CA LEU A 159 29.09 30.45 -1.89
C LEU A 159 29.71 29.68 -3.07
N LEU A 160 28.87 29.15 -3.95
CA LEU A 160 29.29 28.33 -5.09
C LEU A 160 29.04 29.03 -6.42
N ASP A 161 29.86 28.72 -7.42
CA ASP A 161 29.72 29.22 -8.81
C ASP A 161 28.59 28.53 -9.59
N GLY A 162 27.90 27.58 -8.95
CA GLY A 162 26.82 26.79 -9.53
C GLY A 162 26.43 25.62 -8.61
N PRO A 163 25.51 24.75 -9.06
CA PRO A 163 25.07 23.61 -8.27
C PRO A 163 26.22 22.66 -7.92
N PRO A 164 26.27 22.14 -6.68
CA PRO A 164 27.32 21.22 -6.24
C PRO A 164 27.26 19.87 -6.99
N PRO A 165 28.36 19.08 -6.98
CA PRO A 165 28.34 17.71 -7.49
C PRO A 165 27.24 16.87 -6.81
N GLY A 166 26.43 16.16 -7.60
CA GLY A 166 25.29 15.39 -7.10
C GLY A 166 23.99 16.19 -6.96
N TYR A 167 24.01 17.51 -7.17
CA TYR A 167 22.80 18.31 -7.23
C TYR A 167 21.92 17.88 -8.41
N GLY A 168 20.65 17.56 -8.13
CA GLY A 168 19.76 17.02 -9.14
C GLY A 168 20.00 15.54 -9.46
N ALA A 169 20.79 14.82 -8.66
CA ALA A 169 20.95 13.37 -8.83
C ALA A 169 19.59 12.67 -8.79
N PRO A 170 19.37 11.63 -9.60
CA PRO A 170 18.16 10.83 -9.47
C PRO A 170 18.06 10.26 -8.04
N PRO A 171 16.84 10.06 -7.49
CA PRO A 171 16.66 9.36 -6.22
C PRO A 171 17.29 7.96 -6.27
N ASP A 172 17.53 7.36 -5.10
CA ASP A 172 17.87 5.94 -5.01
C ASP A 172 16.73 5.10 -5.64
N PRO A 173 17.01 4.30 -6.69
CA PRO A 173 16.01 3.44 -7.30
C PRO A 173 15.32 2.49 -6.31
N GLU A 174 16.03 1.99 -5.29
CA GLU A 174 15.44 1.11 -4.28
C GLU A 174 14.46 1.86 -3.37
N GLU A 175 14.76 3.11 -3.00
CA GLU A 175 13.84 3.95 -2.23
C GLU A 175 12.59 4.31 -3.07
N LEU A 176 12.78 4.58 -4.37
CA LEU A 176 11.67 4.81 -5.30
C LEU A 176 10.80 3.54 -5.46
N ALA A 177 11.41 2.36 -5.55
CA ALA A 177 10.72 1.07 -5.59
C ALA A 177 9.87 0.82 -4.33
N ARG A 178 10.39 1.15 -3.15
CA ARG A 178 9.65 1.01 -1.88
C ARG A 178 8.44 1.95 -1.81
N ARG A 179 8.55 3.15 -2.38
CA ARG A 179 7.40 4.07 -2.51
C ARG A 179 6.37 3.56 -3.51
N ALA A 180 6.79 3.09 -4.68
CA ALA A 180 5.91 2.43 -5.63
C ALA A 180 5.17 1.24 -4.97
N LEU A 181 5.88 0.45 -4.15
CA LEU A 181 5.27 -0.67 -3.42
C LEU A 181 4.20 -0.23 -2.41
N ALA A 182 4.33 0.96 -1.82
CA ALA A 182 3.29 1.51 -0.97
C ALA A 182 2.03 1.87 -1.77
N GLN A 183 2.17 2.27 -3.03
CA GLN A 183 1.06 2.66 -3.91
C GLN A 183 0.26 1.46 -4.45
N ILE A 184 0.93 0.37 -4.84
CA ILE A 184 0.26 -0.82 -5.42
C ILE A 184 -0.73 -1.50 -4.45
N GLY A 185 -0.61 -1.21 -3.14
CA GLY A 185 -1.66 -1.48 -2.16
C GLY A 185 -1.97 -2.96 -1.95
N ILE A 186 -0.95 -3.81 -1.77
CA ILE A 186 -1.15 -5.23 -1.40
C ILE A 186 -1.83 -5.30 -0.03
N ARG A 187 -3.06 -5.82 0.00
CA ARG A 187 -3.91 -5.87 1.20
C ARG A 187 -3.92 -7.27 1.84
N PRO A 188 -4.11 -7.36 3.16
CA PRO A 188 -4.52 -8.62 3.79
C PRO A 188 -5.81 -9.16 3.13
N PRO A 189 -5.86 -10.46 2.77
CA PRO A 189 -7.06 -11.01 2.17
C PRO A 189 -8.22 -11.06 3.17
N ARG A 190 -9.46 -10.86 2.69
CA ARG A 190 -10.63 -11.27 3.47
C ARG A 190 -10.76 -12.78 3.38
N ILE A 191 -10.60 -13.46 4.50
CA ILE A 191 -10.65 -14.93 4.58
C ILE A 191 -11.99 -15.42 5.12
N ALA A 192 -12.34 -16.64 4.74
CA ALA A 192 -13.50 -17.35 5.23
C ALA A 192 -13.21 -18.85 5.36
N VAL A 193 -13.90 -19.48 6.31
CA VAL A 193 -13.81 -20.90 6.58
C VAL A 193 -15.18 -21.56 6.56
N ALA A 194 -15.22 -22.86 6.26
CA ALA A 194 -16.40 -23.69 6.49
C ALA A 194 -15.99 -24.99 7.20
N PRO A 195 -16.65 -25.38 8.29
CA PRO A 195 -17.83 -24.74 8.89
C PRO A 195 -17.51 -23.41 9.57
N ARG A 196 -18.48 -22.49 9.57
CA ARG A 196 -18.39 -21.19 10.25
C ARG A 196 -19.35 -21.18 11.44
N LYS A 197 -18.95 -20.52 12.53
CA LYS A 197 -19.73 -20.44 13.78
C LYS A 197 -21.20 -20.06 13.56
N ALA A 198 -21.48 -19.16 12.64
CA ALA A 198 -22.85 -18.70 12.32
C ALA A 198 -23.75 -19.77 11.66
N THR A 199 -23.17 -20.78 10.99
CA THR A 199 -23.94 -21.86 10.35
C THR A 199 -24.02 -23.11 11.24
N GLY A 200 -23.06 -23.28 12.14
CA GLY A 200 -23.00 -24.40 13.08
C GLY A 200 -21.55 -24.79 13.38
N PRO A 201 -21.31 -25.52 14.49
CA PRO A 201 -19.97 -25.99 14.83
C PRO A 201 -19.50 -27.04 13.80
N GLY A 202 -18.19 -27.09 13.58
CA GLY A 202 -17.55 -28.26 12.99
C GLY A 202 -17.49 -29.41 13.96
N LEU A 203 -17.04 -30.56 13.47
CA LEU A 203 -16.84 -31.75 14.29
C LEU A 203 -15.38 -32.17 14.27
N VAL A 204 -14.92 -32.75 15.37
CA VAL A 204 -13.60 -33.37 15.49
C VAL A 204 -13.36 -34.32 14.31
N GLY A 205 -12.19 -34.22 13.69
CA GLY A 205 -11.76 -35.06 12.56
C GLY A 205 -12.43 -34.74 11.22
N LEU A 206 -13.37 -33.77 11.14
CA LEU A 206 -13.96 -33.38 9.87
C LEU A 206 -13.18 -32.26 9.17
N PRO A 207 -13.08 -32.29 7.82
CA PRO A 207 -12.34 -31.29 7.06
C PRO A 207 -12.85 -29.85 7.26
N VAL A 208 -11.92 -28.90 7.32
CA VAL A 208 -12.22 -27.46 7.27
C VAL A 208 -11.86 -26.92 5.90
N TRP A 209 -12.78 -26.24 5.24
CA TRP A 209 -12.54 -25.50 4.00
C TRP A 209 -12.02 -24.11 4.31
N MET A 210 -11.09 -23.62 3.50
CA MET A 210 -10.46 -22.32 3.67
C MET A 210 -10.39 -21.62 2.31
N TRP A 211 -10.82 -20.37 2.24
CA TRP A 211 -10.71 -19.57 1.03
C TRP A 211 -10.62 -18.07 1.34
N GLY A 212 -10.09 -17.30 0.40
CA GLY A 212 -10.03 -15.85 0.44
C GLY A 212 -10.85 -15.19 -0.66
N GLU A 213 -11.16 -13.92 -0.47
CA GLU A 213 -11.75 -13.06 -1.48
C GLU A 213 -10.81 -12.93 -2.69
N ARG A 214 -11.33 -13.23 -3.89
CA ARG A 214 -10.59 -13.18 -5.15
C ARG A 214 -10.51 -11.75 -5.68
N ALA A 215 -9.67 -10.93 -5.07
CA ALA A 215 -9.31 -9.60 -5.57
C ALA A 215 -7.87 -9.58 -6.09
N ALA A 216 -7.59 -8.71 -7.05
CA ALA A 216 -6.23 -8.57 -7.60
C ALA A 216 -5.22 -8.22 -6.49
N GLN A 217 -5.59 -7.30 -5.58
CA GLN A 217 -4.72 -6.83 -4.50
C GLN A 217 -4.50 -7.83 -3.36
N THR A 218 -5.09 -9.03 -3.45
CA THR A 218 -5.02 -10.08 -2.42
C THR A 218 -4.61 -11.45 -2.96
N PHE A 219 -4.95 -11.76 -4.22
CA PHE A 219 -4.56 -13.00 -4.92
C PHE A 219 -4.42 -12.82 -6.44
N GLY A 220 -4.23 -11.60 -6.92
CA GLY A 220 -3.92 -11.34 -8.33
C GLY A 220 -2.62 -12.05 -8.71
N PRO A 221 -2.56 -12.69 -9.90
CA PRO A 221 -1.36 -13.43 -10.30
C PRO A 221 -0.17 -12.48 -10.49
N VAL A 222 -0.43 -11.28 -10.99
CA VAL A 222 0.55 -10.21 -11.19
C VAL A 222 -0.17 -8.87 -10.99
N ILE A 223 0.48 -7.95 -10.27
CA ILE A 223 0.10 -6.54 -10.21
C ILE A 223 1.37 -5.75 -10.50
N SER A 224 1.30 -4.72 -11.31
CA SER A 224 2.44 -3.83 -11.58
C SER A 224 2.04 -2.37 -11.35
N ASP A 225 3.04 -1.56 -11.04
CA ASP A 225 2.92 -0.10 -10.93
C ASP A 225 4.27 0.52 -11.28
N ASP A 226 4.28 1.83 -11.52
CA ASP A 226 5.50 2.58 -11.73
C ASP A 226 5.50 3.84 -10.86
N GLU A 227 6.70 4.27 -10.46
CA GLU A 227 6.88 5.54 -9.80
C GLU A 227 8.00 6.30 -10.50
N THR A 228 7.75 7.59 -10.77
CA THR A 228 8.71 8.46 -11.42
C THR A 228 9.01 9.65 -10.54
N GLU A 229 10.29 9.87 -10.25
CA GLU A 229 10.75 11.06 -9.56
C GLU A 229 12.03 11.59 -10.19
N ARG A 230 12.04 12.89 -10.48
CA ARG A 230 13.20 13.60 -11.04
C ARG A 230 13.80 12.90 -12.28
N GLY A 231 12.93 12.36 -13.14
CA GLY A 231 13.33 11.72 -14.39
C GLY A 231 13.84 10.29 -14.25
N LEU A 232 13.92 9.75 -13.04
CA LEU A 232 14.09 8.32 -12.79
C LEU A 232 12.72 7.67 -12.66
N THR A 233 12.48 6.63 -13.45
CA THR A 233 11.30 5.76 -13.34
C THR A 233 11.73 4.40 -12.83
N VAL A 234 10.97 3.87 -11.87
CA VAL A 234 11.07 2.48 -11.40
C VAL A 234 9.75 1.79 -11.67
N GLU A 235 9.82 0.62 -12.28
CA GLU A 235 8.68 -0.28 -12.45
C GLU A 235 8.74 -1.38 -11.39
N ILE A 236 7.62 -1.66 -10.76
CA ILE A 236 7.46 -2.75 -9.79
C ILE A 236 6.46 -3.78 -10.31
N THR A 237 6.71 -5.05 -9.96
CA THR A 237 5.83 -6.16 -10.29
C THR A 237 5.70 -7.08 -9.08
N ALA A 238 4.49 -7.19 -8.54
CA ALA A 238 4.15 -8.07 -7.43
C ALA A 238 3.48 -9.35 -7.91
N VAL A 239 3.98 -10.50 -7.46
CA VAL A 239 3.47 -11.84 -7.77
C VAL A 239 3.05 -12.54 -6.49
N PHE A 240 1.84 -13.11 -6.46
CA PHE A 240 1.37 -13.90 -5.35
C PHE A 240 2.04 -15.28 -5.36
N ASP A 241 2.67 -15.66 -4.25
CA ASP A 241 3.36 -16.95 -4.14
C ASP A 241 2.47 -18.02 -3.50
N ARG A 242 2.00 -17.74 -2.28
CA ARG A 242 1.27 -18.69 -1.43
C ARG A 242 0.54 -17.99 -0.30
N ILE A 243 -0.38 -18.73 0.30
CA ILE A 243 -1.03 -18.39 1.57
C ILE A 243 -0.80 -19.51 2.58
N VAL A 244 -0.44 -19.13 3.81
CA VAL A 244 -0.25 -20.06 4.93
C VAL A 244 -1.30 -19.76 5.98
N TRP A 245 -2.11 -20.75 6.30
CA TRP A 245 -3.15 -20.68 7.32
C TRP A 245 -2.60 -21.21 8.64
N ASP A 246 -2.76 -20.44 9.71
CA ASP A 246 -2.53 -20.91 11.08
C ASP A 246 -3.86 -21.39 11.66
N MET A 247 -3.89 -22.65 12.09
CA MET A 247 -5.10 -23.29 12.59
C MET A 247 -5.24 -23.14 14.12
N ASP A 248 -4.38 -22.39 14.81
CA ASP A 248 -4.47 -22.15 16.26
C ASP A 248 -4.43 -23.45 17.10
N ASN A 249 -3.78 -24.48 16.55
CA ASN A 249 -3.50 -25.74 17.22
C ASN A 249 -2.04 -26.20 17.03
N GLY A 250 -1.19 -25.29 16.53
CA GLY A 250 0.20 -25.56 16.15
C GLY A 250 0.37 -26.11 14.73
N GLU A 251 -0.70 -26.41 14.02
CA GLU A 251 -0.65 -26.84 12.61
C GLU A 251 -0.82 -25.66 11.65
N LYS A 252 -0.08 -25.72 10.54
CA LYS A 252 -0.16 -24.75 9.45
C LYS A 252 -0.52 -25.43 8.13
N VAL A 253 -1.37 -24.80 7.32
CA VAL A 253 -1.77 -25.31 6.01
C VAL A 253 -1.36 -24.32 4.92
N THR A 254 -0.54 -24.76 3.97
CA THR A 254 -0.12 -23.94 2.83
C THR A 254 -0.99 -24.22 1.61
N CYS A 255 -1.49 -23.16 0.98
CA CYS A 255 -2.21 -23.22 -0.29
C CYS A 255 -1.55 -22.27 -1.32
N THR A 256 -1.61 -22.62 -2.60
CA THR A 256 -1.00 -21.85 -3.71
C THR A 256 -1.98 -20.90 -4.40
N GLY A 257 -3.12 -20.63 -3.77
CA GLY A 257 -4.12 -19.75 -4.34
C GLY A 257 -5.22 -19.41 -3.33
N PRO A 258 -6.25 -18.66 -3.78
CA PRO A 258 -7.33 -18.18 -2.90
C PRO A 258 -8.25 -19.29 -2.37
N GLY A 259 -8.08 -20.55 -2.76
CA GLY A 259 -9.01 -21.62 -2.42
C GLY A 259 -10.34 -21.56 -3.20
N THR A 260 -11.22 -22.51 -2.90
CA THR A 260 -12.54 -22.63 -3.52
C THR A 260 -13.59 -22.30 -2.46
N GLU A 261 -14.44 -21.31 -2.77
CA GLU A 261 -15.55 -20.93 -1.89
C GLU A 261 -16.47 -22.14 -1.64
N TYR A 262 -16.78 -22.38 -0.36
CA TYR A 262 -17.74 -23.41 0.02
C TYR A 262 -19.17 -22.96 -0.26
N LYS A 263 -19.93 -23.78 -1.02
CA LYS A 263 -21.36 -23.57 -1.29
C LYS A 263 -22.13 -24.79 -0.84
N VAL A 264 -23.12 -24.59 0.04
CA VAL A 264 -23.97 -25.66 0.60
C VAL A 264 -24.72 -26.43 -0.49
N THR A 265 -25.11 -25.76 -1.57
CA THR A 265 -25.78 -26.37 -2.75
C THR A 265 -24.80 -26.74 -3.86
N GLY A 266 -23.49 -26.63 -3.62
CA GLY A 266 -22.45 -26.89 -4.61
C GLY A 266 -22.14 -28.38 -4.79
N ARG A 267 -21.54 -28.72 -5.94
CA ARG A 267 -21.08 -30.09 -6.29
C ARG A 267 -20.22 -30.77 -5.22
N TYR A 268 -19.49 -29.98 -4.45
CA TYR A 268 -18.53 -30.45 -3.46
C TYR A 268 -19.04 -30.31 -2.02
N ALA A 269 -20.32 -29.99 -1.82
CA ALA A 269 -20.92 -29.92 -0.50
C ALA A 269 -20.73 -31.25 0.25
N GLY A 270 -20.31 -31.17 1.52
CA GLY A 270 -20.00 -32.35 2.34
C GLY A 270 -18.74 -33.13 1.94
N ARG A 271 -17.93 -32.64 1.00
CA ARG A 271 -16.64 -33.26 0.61
C ARG A 271 -15.46 -32.41 1.10
N PRO A 272 -14.22 -32.93 1.10
CA PRO A 272 -13.04 -32.09 1.29
C PRO A 272 -12.92 -31.00 0.22
N SER A 273 -12.32 -29.86 0.58
CA SER A 273 -12.06 -28.76 -0.36
C SER A 273 -11.21 -29.25 -1.53
N PRO A 274 -11.54 -28.88 -2.78
CA PRO A 274 -10.78 -29.31 -3.95
C PRO A 274 -9.43 -28.57 -4.11
N THR A 275 -9.23 -27.44 -3.43
CA THR A 275 -8.06 -26.57 -3.66
C THR A 275 -7.35 -26.11 -2.39
N CYS A 276 -8.07 -25.85 -1.30
CA CYS A 276 -7.49 -25.40 -0.05
C CYS A 276 -8.37 -25.81 1.14
N GLY A 277 -7.86 -26.72 1.97
CA GLY A 277 -8.60 -27.26 3.10
C GLY A 277 -7.69 -27.95 4.11
N TYR A 278 -8.08 -27.87 5.37
CA TYR A 278 -7.48 -28.65 6.45
C TYR A 278 -8.17 -30.00 6.53
N HIS A 279 -7.71 -30.95 5.71
CA HIS A 279 -8.42 -32.20 5.42
C HIS A 279 -8.52 -33.16 6.61
N ARG A 280 -7.55 -33.13 7.52
CA ARG A 280 -7.56 -33.97 8.73
C ARG A 280 -8.56 -33.46 9.79
N GLY A 281 -8.94 -32.19 9.69
CA GLY A 281 -9.77 -31.55 10.70
C GLY A 281 -9.06 -31.41 12.04
N TYR A 282 -9.75 -30.78 12.99
CA TYR A 282 -9.21 -30.60 14.34
C TYR A 282 -9.24 -31.91 15.13
N PRO A 283 -8.18 -32.23 15.89
CA PRO A 283 -8.13 -33.46 16.70
C PRO A 283 -8.92 -33.35 18.00
N LYS A 284 -9.29 -32.14 18.44
CA LYS A 284 -9.98 -31.89 19.70
C LYS A 284 -11.11 -30.87 19.52
N ALA A 285 -12.19 -31.04 20.29
CA ALA A 285 -13.23 -30.03 20.40
C ALA A 285 -12.67 -28.76 21.08
N GLY A 286 -13.14 -27.60 20.66
CA GLY A 286 -12.62 -26.31 21.10
C GLY A 286 -13.07 -25.15 20.23
N ALA A 287 -12.76 -23.95 20.70
CA ALA A 287 -12.82 -22.74 19.89
C ALA A 287 -11.40 -22.42 19.43
N TYR A 288 -11.24 -22.13 18.14
CA TYR A 288 -9.96 -21.82 17.51
C TYR A 288 -10.06 -20.51 16.72
N ALA A 289 -8.96 -19.76 16.69
CA ALA A 289 -8.82 -18.48 15.99
C ALA A 289 -7.94 -18.64 14.73
N VAL A 290 -8.56 -18.87 13.58
CA VAL A 290 -7.83 -19.12 12.34
C VAL A 290 -7.41 -17.80 11.70
N ASN A 291 -6.13 -17.63 11.37
CA ASN A 291 -5.66 -16.53 10.52
C ASN A 291 -4.85 -17.07 9.33
N ALA A 292 -4.53 -16.19 8.40
CA ALA A 292 -3.73 -16.54 7.25
C ALA A 292 -2.72 -15.44 6.91
N THR A 293 -1.56 -15.85 6.42
CA THR A 293 -0.50 -14.97 5.93
C THR A 293 -0.27 -15.22 4.45
N THR A 294 -0.44 -14.19 3.61
CA THR A 294 -0.05 -14.23 2.19
C THR A 294 1.39 -13.84 2.03
N TYR A 295 2.05 -14.47 1.05
CA TYR A 295 3.44 -14.22 0.67
C TYR A 295 3.47 -13.79 -0.78
N TRP A 296 4.20 -12.71 -1.04
CA TRP A 296 4.36 -12.11 -2.34
C TRP A 296 5.84 -11.85 -2.62
N THR A 297 6.21 -12.07 -3.86
CA THR A 297 7.51 -11.67 -4.40
C THR A 297 7.30 -10.42 -5.23
N VAL A 298 7.90 -9.31 -4.82
CA VAL A 298 7.87 -8.05 -5.58
C VAL A 298 9.22 -7.84 -6.23
N THR A 299 9.28 -7.80 -7.55
CA THR A 299 10.48 -7.43 -8.30
C THR A 299 10.38 -5.97 -8.71
N TRP A 300 11.51 -5.27 -8.78
CA TRP A 300 11.55 -3.91 -9.31
C TRP A 300 12.77 -3.71 -10.21
N GLU A 301 12.64 -2.80 -11.16
CA GLU A 301 13.73 -2.36 -12.03
C GLU A 301 13.63 -0.87 -12.34
N GLY A 302 14.77 -0.19 -12.40
CA GLY A 302 14.86 1.23 -12.72
C GLY A 302 16.23 1.80 -12.45
N GLY A 303 16.64 2.81 -13.21
CA GLY A 303 17.95 3.45 -13.03
C GLY A 303 19.16 2.57 -13.37
N GLY A 304 18.94 1.44 -14.07
CA GLY A 304 19.98 0.44 -14.33
C GLY A 304 20.18 -0.57 -13.20
N GLU A 305 19.38 -0.47 -12.13
CA GLU A 305 19.37 -1.40 -11.00
C GLU A 305 18.08 -2.21 -10.99
N SER A 306 18.10 -3.32 -10.25
CA SER A 306 16.92 -4.15 -10.01
C SER A 306 17.03 -4.84 -8.65
N GLY A 307 15.90 -5.27 -8.10
CA GLY A 307 15.87 -5.94 -6.81
C GLY A 307 14.60 -6.71 -6.55
N VAL A 308 14.57 -7.38 -5.38
CA VAL A 308 13.43 -8.15 -4.90
C VAL A 308 13.08 -7.72 -3.49
N ILE A 309 11.80 -7.44 -3.26
CA ILE A 309 11.22 -7.08 -1.97
C ILE A 309 10.20 -8.15 -1.58
N PRO A 310 10.48 -9.02 -0.61
CA PRO A 310 9.50 -9.97 -0.10
C PRO A 310 8.43 -9.23 0.72
N VAL A 311 7.16 -9.54 0.45
CA VAL A 311 6.03 -8.90 1.13
C VAL A 311 5.12 -9.95 1.75
N GLN A 312 4.73 -9.73 3.00
CA GLN A 312 3.77 -10.56 3.70
C GLN A 312 2.59 -9.74 4.21
N ARG A 313 1.38 -10.32 4.18
CA ARG A 313 0.18 -9.72 4.75
C ARG A 313 -0.59 -10.74 5.55
N THR A 314 -0.80 -10.45 6.83
CA THR A 314 -1.54 -11.32 7.76
C THR A 314 -2.96 -10.80 7.95
N THR A 315 -3.93 -11.71 7.93
CA THR A 315 -5.33 -11.38 8.19
C THR A 315 -5.60 -11.23 9.68
N GLY A 316 -6.75 -10.64 10.02
CA GLY A 316 -7.33 -10.86 11.34
C GLY A 316 -7.85 -12.30 11.51
N ASP A 317 -8.25 -12.62 12.73
CA ASP A 317 -8.71 -13.96 13.09
C ASP A 317 -10.16 -14.23 12.66
N VAL A 318 -10.42 -15.47 12.26
CA VAL A 318 -11.74 -16.03 11.99
C VAL A 318 -12.01 -17.15 12.99
N ALA A 319 -12.99 -16.94 13.86
CA ALA A 319 -13.36 -17.92 14.86
C ALA A 319 -14.05 -19.15 14.25
N ILE A 320 -13.56 -20.34 14.60
CA ILE A 320 -14.20 -21.62 14.32
C ILE A 320 -14.51 -22.36 15.63
N GLN A 321 -15.70 -22.95 15.70
CA GLN A 321 -16.10 -23.80 16.83
C GLN A 321 -16.09 -25.25 16.36
N ILE A 322 -15.44 -26.13 17.11
CA ILE A 322 -15.39 -27.56 16.87
C ILE A 322 -16.00 -28.28 18.08
N ASN A 323 -16.94 -29.18 17.80
CA ASN A 323 -17.59 -30.02 18.80
C ASN A 323 -17.25 -31.49 18.58
N GLU A 324 -17.53 -32.31 19.58
CA GLU A 324 -17.42 -33.76 19.48
C GLU A 324 -18.82 -34.38 19.39
N LEU A 325 -19.00 -35.37 18.51
CA LEU A 325 -20.25 -36.12 18.42
C LEU A 325 -20.16 -37.34 19.34
N GLN A 326 -20.95 -37.33 20.41
CA GLN A 326 -21.07 -38.46 21.34
C GLN A 326 -22.30 -39.30 20.97
N VAL A 327 -22.10 -40.58 20.64
CA VAL A 327 -23.20 -41.53 20.38
C VAL A 327 -23.44 -42.35 21.63
N VAL A 328 -24.63 -42.22 22.23
CA VAL A 328 -25.07 -43.07 23.34
C VAL A 328 -25.93 -44.18 22.75
N THR A 329 -25.36 -45.38 22.63
CA THR A 329 -26.11 -46.59 22.27
C THR A 329 -26.81 -47.12 23.52
N ARG A 330 -28.13 -47.34 23.43
CA ARG A 330 -28.95 -47.92 24.49
C ARG A 330 -29.07 -49.43 24.34
#